data_AF-A0A847NTV3-F1
#
_entry.id   AF-A0A847NTV3-F1
#
_cell.length_a   1.000
_cell.length_b   1.000
_cell.length_c   1.000
_cell.angle_alpha   90.00
_cell.angle_beta   90.00
_cell.angle_gamma   90.00
#
_symmetry.space_group_name_H-M   'P 1'
#
loop_
_entity.id
_entity.type
_entity.pdbx_description
1 polymer ?
#
loop_
_entity_poly.entity_id
_entity_poly.type
_entity_poly.pdbx_seq_one_letter_code
_entity_poly.pdbx_strand_id
1 'polypeptide(L)'
;MKQSNNEVVISISLITVKCQWWLSALNEQIKRVEKKMNSPIYEEQVQRIADDHFLKISLKKLCEWLTEFDKYVEEFEDILKKLNSLYNIKLLRDVSEHEVDYYKQKGNKQNKFINKDYNQPIIRPLIINEVYYIGGKININDLKSILEELKTILNNNNYNFKFEAISVLDKLMEERIA
;
A
#
# COMPACT_ATOMS: atom_id res chain seq x y z
N MET A 1 -19.91 -28.87 -20.71
CA MET A 1 -19.57 -28.97 -19.27
C MET A 1 -19.21 -27.58 -18.79
N LYS A 2 -19.97 -27.01 -17.85
CA LYS A 2 -19.56 -25.78 -17.16
C LYS A 2 -18.45 -26.17 -16.19
N GLN A 3 -17.24 -25.64 -16.37
CA GLN A 3 -16.22 -25.71 -15.33
C GLN A 3 -16.82 -25.11 -14.06
N SER A 4 -16.92 -25.89 -12.99
CA SER A 4 -17.21 -25.33 -11.67
C SER A 4 -16.06 -24.38 -11.34
N ASN A 5 -16.39 -23.09 -11.15
CA ASN A 5 -15.47 -22.16 -10.53
C ASN A 5 -15.25 -22.68 -9.11
N ASN A 6 -14.23 -23.51 -8.89
CA ASN A 6 -13.75 -23.79 -7.55
C ASN A 6 -13.18 -22.47 -7.03
N GLU A 7 -13.96 -21.74 -6.23
CA GLU A 7 -13.45 -20.60 -5.49
C GLU A 7 -12.30 -21.09 -4.62
N VAL A 8 -11.11 -20.53 -4.86
CA VAL A 8 -9.93 -20.80 -4.05
C VAL A 8 -10.14 -20.10 -2.70
N VAL A 9 -10.45 -20.87 -1.67
CA VAL A 9 -10.58 -20.35 -0.30
C VAL A 9 -9.18 -20.16 0.28
N ILE A 10 -8.86 -18.92 0.66
CA ILE A 10 -7.60 -18.59 1.34
C ILE A 10 -7.82 -18.73 2.85
N SER A 11 -6.87 -19.37 3.56
CA SER A 11 -7.00 -19.53 5.01
C SER A 11 -6.95 -18.18 5.74
N ILE A 12 -7.81 -18.00 6.74
CA ILE A 12 -7.86 -16.80 7.58
C ILE A 12 -6.48 -16.52 8.21
N SER A 13 -5.78 -17.57 8.67
CA SER A 13 -4.42 -17.43 9.22
C SER A 13 -3.45 -16.79 8.23
N LEU A 14 -3.49 -17.18 6.95
CA LEU A 14 -2.64 -16.58 5.92
C LEU A 14 -3.04 -15.13 5.64
N ILE A 15 -4.34 -14.84 5.58
CA ILE A 15 -4.86 -13.49 5.37
C ILE A 15 -4.38 -12.55 6.49
N THR A 16 -4.54 -12.97 7.75
CA THR A 16 -4.10 -12.22 8.92
C THR A 16 -2.60 -11.93 8.87
N VAL A 17 -1.78 -12.95 8.62
CA VAL A 17 -0.31 -12.81 8.49
C VAL A 17 0.06 -11.83 7.39
N LYS A 18 -0.61 -11.91 6.23
CA LYS A 18 -0.32 -11.00 5.11
C LYS A 18 -0.76 -9.57 5.40
N CYS A 19 -1.91 -9.35 6.04
CA CYS A 19 -2.33 -8.02 6.50
C CYS A 19 -1.28 -7.40 7.41
N GLN A 20 -0.85 -8.15 8.44
CA GLN A 20 0.14 -7.66 9.41
C GLN A 20 1.51 -7.41 8.79
N TRP A 21 1.94 -8.29 7.88
CA TRP A 21 3.21 -8.10 7.19
C TRP A 21 3.20 -6.81 6.35
N TRP A 22 2.15 -6.58 5.55
CA TRP A 22 2.06 -5.38 4.74
C TRP A 22 1.85 -4.11 5.56
N LEU A 23 1.11 -4.18 6.66
CA LEU A 23 1.00 -3.08 7.62
C LEU A 23 2.36 -2.72 8.22
N SER A 24 3.12 -3.73 8.66
CA SER A 24 4.47 -3.54 9.21
C SER A 24 5.43 -2.95 8.18
N ALA A 25 5.46 -3.53 6.97
CA ALA A 25 6.29 -3.05 5.85
C ALA A 25 5.97 -1.59 5.49
N LEU A 26 4.69 -1.24 5.44
CA LEU A 26 4.23 0.13 5.17
C LEU A 26 4.67 1.11 6.27
N ASN A 27 4.48 0.74 7.54
CA ASN A 27 4.90 1.57 8.68
C ASN A 27 6.42 1.79 8.74
N GLU A 28 7.22 0.74 8.52
CA GLU A 28 8.68 0.87 8.47
C GLU A 28 9.15 1.74 7.31
N GLN A 29 8.50 1.60 6.15
CA GLN A 29 8.80 2.45 5.01
C GLN A 29 8.45 3.92 5.26
N ILE A 30 7.30 4.20 5.89
CA ILE A 30 6.92 5.56 6.30
C ILE A 30 7.97 6.16 7.21
N LYS A 31 8.39 5.44 8.28
CA LYS A 31 9.44 5.91 9.20
C LYS A 31 10.76 6.19 8.47
N ARG A 32 11.13 5.35 7.51
CA ARG A 32 12.33 5.53 6.69
C ARG A 32 12.26 6.81 5.86
N VAL A 33 11.12 7.08 5.24
CA VAL A 33 10.91 8.30 4.45
C VAL A 33 10.97 9.54 5.33
N GLU A 34 10.27 9.55 6.47
CA GLU A 34 10.24 10.69 7.39
C GLU A 34 11.64 11.05 7.92
N LYS A 35 12.49 10.04 8.19
CA LYS A 35 13.88 10.26 8.62
C LYS A 35 14.75 10.88 7.53
N LYS A 36 14.43 10.66 6.27
CA LYS A 36 15.27 11.04 5.12
C LYS A 36 14.75 12.27 4.39
N MET A 37 13.46 12.60 4.48
CA MET A 37 12.82 13.60 3.62
C MET A 37 13.42 15.01 3.72
N ASN A 38 14.03 15.35 4.86
CA ASN A 38 14.68 16.64 5.08
C ASN A 38 16.18 16.66 4.70
N SER A 39 16.71 15.54 4.19
CA SER A 39 18.10 15.46 3.74
C SER A 39 18.23 15.97 2.30
N PRO A 40 19.18 16.87 1.98
CA PRO A 40 19.43 17.34 0.61
C PRO A 40 19.70 16.20 -0.37
N ILE A 41 20.35 15.12 0.09
CA ILE A 41 20.69 13.93 -0.72
C ILE A 41 19.43 13.12 -1.09
N TYR A 42 18.38 13.18 -0.26
CA TYR A 42 17.13 12.47 -0.54
C TYR A 42 16.35 13.09 -1.70
N GLU A 43 16.59 14.38 -1.96
CA GLU A 43 16.02 15.09 -3.08
C GLU A 43 16.62 14.66 -4.43
N GLU A 44 17.84 14.10 -4.44
CA GLU A 44 18.63 13.71 -5.63
C GLU A 44 18.39 12.28 -6.19
N GLN A 45 17.17 11.74 -6.04
CA GLN A 45 16.48 10.94 -7.11
C GLN A 45 16.94 9.54 -7.59
N VAL A 46 17.18 8.58 -6.70
CA VAL A 46 16.78 7.17 -7.00
C VAL A 46 16.04 6.59 -5.82
N GLN A 47 16.61 6.81 -4.62
CA GLN A 47 16.05 6.27 -3.39
C GLN A 47 14.62 6.77 -3.12
N ARG A 48 14.33 8.05 -3.38
CA ARG A 48 13.00 8.62 -3.19
C ARG A 48 11.94 8.02 -4.13
N ILE A 49 12.32 7.70 -5.36
CA ILE A 49 11.45 7.02 -6.33
C ILE A 49 11.21 5.58 -5.91
N ALA A 50 12.27 4.87 -5.49
CA ALA A 50 12.17 3.52 -4.97
C ALA A 50 11.29 3.44 -3.70
N ASP A 51 11.46 4.40 -2.79
CA ASP A 51 10.66 4.50 -1.58
C ASP A 51 9.18 4.77 -1.89
N ASP A 52 8.88 5.69 -2.81
CA ASP A 52 7.52 5.98 -3.28
C ASP A 52 6.86 4.75 -3.92
N HIS A 53 7.61 4.04 -4.77
CA HIS A 53 7.14 2.82 -5.40
C HIS A 53 6.82 1.74 -4.36
N PHE A 54 7.69 1.55 -3.37
CA PHE A 54 7.46 0.59 -2.30
C PHE A 54 6.25 0.96 -1.43
N LEU A 55 6.05 2.25 -1.13
CA LEU A 55 4.86 2.74 -0.43
C LEU A 55 3.58 2.43 -1.21
N LYS A 56 3.54 2.73 -2.52
CA LYS A 56 2.40 2.43 -3.40
C LYS A 56 2.07 0.93 -3.43
N ILE A 57 3.08 0.08 -3.58
CA ILE A 57 2.89 -1.38 -3.60
C ILE A 57 2.41 -1.89 -2.25
N SER A 58 3.04 -1.47 -1.16
CA SER A 58 2.71 -1.95 0.19
C SER A 58 1.29 -1.56 0.57
N LEU A 59 0.90 -0.31 0.28
CA LEU A 59 -0.46 0.18 0.49
C LEU A 59 -1.48 -0.61 -0.35
N LYS A 60 -1.21 -0.82 -1.65
CA LYS A 60 -2.07 -1.64 -2.52
C LYS A 60 -2.26 -3.05 -1.95
N LYS A 61 -1.15 -3.69 -1.54
CA LYS A 61 -1.17 -5.05 -1.01
C LYS A 61 -1.91 -5.12 0.31
N LEU A 62 -1.73 -4.14 1.19
CA LEU A 62 -2.50 -4.04 2.42
C LEU A 62 -4.00 -3.96 2.12
N CYS A 63 -4.44 -3.10 1.21
CA CYS A 63 -5.85 -3.00 0.82
C CYS A 63 -6.40 -4.31 0.23
N GLU A 64 -5.64 -5.00 -0.62
CA GLU A 64 -6.03 -6.30 -1.19
C GLU A 64 -6.25 -7.35 -0.09
N TRP A 65 -5.32 -7.46 0.86
CA TRP A 65 -5.43 -8.43 1.96
C TRP A 65 -6.51 -8.06 2.98
N LEU A 66 -6.69 -6.78 3.29
CA LEU A 66 -7.79 -6.32 4.14
C LEU A 66 -9.15 -6.58 3.50
N THR A 67 -9.28 -6.38 2.19
CA THR A 67 -10.52 -6.69 1.45
C THR A 67 -10.84 -8.17 1.52
N GLU A 68 -9.82 -9.03 1.44
CA GLU A 68 -10.02 -10.47 1.63
C GLU A 68 -10.40 -10.80 3.08
N PHE A 69 -9.78 -10.14 4.06
CA PHE A 69 -10.08 -10.37 5.48
C PHE A 69 -11.50 -9.94 5.85
N ASP A 70 -11.95 -8.79 5.32
CA ASP A 70 -13.25 -8.20 5.62
C ASP A 70 -14.42 -9.13 5.27
N LYS A 71 -14.24 -10.03 4.28
CA LYS A 71 -15.24 -11.06 3.94
C LYS A 71 -15.54 -12.04 5.06
N TYR A 72 -14.66 -12.16 6.06
CA TYR A 72 -14.78 -13.13 7.15
C TYR A 72 -15.17 -12.50 8.48
N VAL A 73 -14.81 -11.24 8.72
CA VAL A 73 -14.99 -10.58 10.02
C VAL A 73 -15.80 -9.29 9.96
N GLU A 74 -15.96 -8.67 8.78
CA GLU A 74 -16.75 -7.43 8.57
C GLU A 74 -16.33 -6.24 9.47
N GLU A 75 -15.07 -6.21 9.93
CA GLU A 75 -14.55 -5.17 10.84
C GLU A 75 -13.70 -4.10 10.13
N PHE A 76 -13.38 -4.30 8.85
CA PHE A 76 -12.43 -3.45 8.12
C PHE A 76 -13.09 -2.55 7.09
N GLU A 77 -14.40 -2.64 6.90
CA GLU A 77 -15.14 -1.87 5.90
C GLU A 77 -14.84 -0.36 6.00
N ASP A 78 -14.87 0.19 7.21
CA ASP A 78 -14.61 1.62 7.45
C ASP A 78 -13.15 2.00 7.18
N ILE A 79 -12.19 1.14 7.53
CA ILE A 79 -10.77 1.33 7.19
C ILE A 79 -10.59 1.31 5.67
N LEU A 80 -11.21 0.34 4.97
CA LEU A 80 -11.15 0.22 3.52
C LEU A 80 -11.76 1.46 2.84
N LYS A 81 -12.89 1.99 3.35
CA LYS A 81 -13.47 3.25 2.87
C LYS A 81 -12.50 4.42 3.03
N LYS A 82 -11.87 4.57 4.20
CA LYS A 82 -10.87 5.62 4.47
C LYS A 82 -9.64 5.49 3.56
N LEU A 83 -9.12 4.28 3.37
CA LEU A 83 -7.96 4.06 2.48
C LEU A 83 -8.31 4.37 1.02
N ASN A 84 -9.51 4.01 0.57
CA ASN A 84 -9.98 4.30 -0.79
C ASN A 84 -10.27 5.80 -1.01
N SER A 85 -10.62 6.55 0.04
CA SER A 85 -10.89 7.98 -0.06
C SER A 85 -9.61 8.83 -0.17
N LEU A 86 -8.47 8.36 0.34
CA LEU A 86 -7.18 9.06 0.24
C LEU A 86 -6.83 9.39 -1.21
N TYR A 87 -6.85 8.37 -2.08
CA TYR A 87 -6.77 8.48 -3.52
C TYR A 87 -6.91 7.08 -4.12
N ASN A 88 -7.28 6.99 -5.40
CA ASN A 88 -7.28 5.71 -6.10
C ASN A 88 -5.84 5.20 -6.27
N ILE A 89 -5.40 4.30 -5.38
CA ILE A 89 -4.05 3.71 -5.38
C ILE A 89 -3.74 3.01 -6.71
N LYS A 90 -4.75 2.37 -7.32
CA LYS A 90 -4.61 1.75 -8.65
C LYS A 90 -4.27 2.82 -9.69
N LEU A 91 -4.90 3.99 -9.63
CA LEU A 91 -4.57 5.10 -10.52
C LEU A 91 -3.15 5.64 -10.32
N LEU A 92 -2.63 5.72 -9.09
CA LEU A 92 -1.24 6.16 -8.85
C LEU A 92 -0.22 5.20 -9.45
N ARG A 93 -0.49 3.90 -9.35
CA ARG A 93 0.36 2.88 -9.96
C ARG A 93 0.24 2.91 -11.48
N ASP A 94 -0.98 2.92 -12.02
CA ASP A 94 -1.21 2.97 -13.46
C ASP A 94 -0.55 4.21 -14.09
N VAL A 95 -0.56 5.35 -13.39
CA VAL A 95 0.16 6.57 -13.82
C VAL A 95 1.67 6.37 -13.82
N SER A 96 2.24 5.72 -12.79
CA SER A 96 3.66 5.37 -12.79
C SER A 96 4.02 4.36 -13.90
N GLU A 97 3.15 3.38 -14.19
CA GLU A 97 3.37 2.40 -15.27
C GLU A 97 3.33 3.03 -16.67
N HIS A 98 2.56 4.11 -16.84
CA HIS A 98 2.39 4.83 -18.10
C HIS A 98 3.14 6.18 -18.14
N GLU A 99 4.19 6.35 -17.32
CA GLU A 99 4.93 7.62 -17.23
C GLU A 99 5.55 8.06 -18.55
N VAL A 100 6.04 7.13 -19.36
CA VAL A 100 6.65 7.42 -20.66
C VAL A 100 5.62 7.98 -21.64
N ASP A 101 4.39 7.45 -21.60
CA ASP A 101 3.30 7.94 -22.43
C ASP A 101 2.88 9.35 -22.00
N TYR A 102 2.89 9.64 -20.70
CA TYR A 102 2.73 11.01 -20.20
C TYR A 102 3.78 11.97 -20.75
N TYR A 103 5.07 11.67 -20.61
CA TYR A 103 6.12 12.58 -21.09
C TYR A 103 6.10 12.74 -22.61
N LYS A 104 5.64 11.72 -23.34
CA LYS A 104 5.41 11.78 -24.80
C LYS A 104 4.09 12.43 -25.20
N GLN A 105 3.27 12.87 -24.24
CA GLN A 105 1.94 13.44 -24.44
C GLN A 105 0.99 12.51 -25.23
N LYS A 106 1.11 11.20 -24.99
CA LYS A 106 0.32 10.15 -25.65
C LYS A 106 -0.78 9.60 -24.74
N GLY A 107 -1.97 9.33 -25.28
CA GLY A 107 -3.06 8.67 -24.55
C GLY A 107 -4.13 9.61 -24.00
N ASN A 108 -5.34 9.08 -23.82
CA ASN A 108 -6.56 9.84 -23.52
C ASN A 108 -6.74 10.21 -22.03
N LYS A 109 -5.80 9.84 -21.16
CA LYS A 109 -5.89 10.05 -19.69
C LYS A 109 -4.85 11.04 -19.16
N GLN A 110 -4.24 11.89 -20.01
CA GLN A 110 -3.22 12.88 -19.60
C GLN A 110 -3.66 13.75 -18.41
N ASN A 111 -4.92 14.17 -18.39
CA ASN A 111 -5.49 14.94 -17.30
C ASN A 111 -5.47 14.23 -15.92
N LYS A 112 -5.34 12.90 -15.90
CA LYS A 112 -5.23 12.11 -14.66
C LYS A 112 -3.81 12.10 -14.08
N PHE A 113 -2.82 12.56 -14.84
CA PHE A 113 -1.42 12.63 -14.40
C PHE A 113 -1.11 13.92 -13.64
N ILE A 114 -2.03 14.88 -13.57
CA ILE A 114 -1.82 16.17 -12.91
C ILE A 114 -2.60 16.22 -11.60
N ASN A 115 -1.89 16.53 -10.52
CA ASN A 115 -2.48 17.02 -9.29
C ASN A 115 -2.94 18.47 -9.53
N LYS A 116 -4.26 18.68 -9.58
CA LYS A 116 -4.86 20.01 -9.77
C LYS A 116 -4.59 20.98 -8.61
N ASP A 117 -4.48 20.45 -7.40
CA ASP A 117 -4.34 21.26 -6.17
C ASP A 117 -2.97 21.97 -6.15
N TYR A 118 -1.94 21.31 -6.71
CA TYR A 118 -0.57 21.82 -6.76
C TYR A 118 -0.05 22.07 -8.18
N ASN A 119 -0.89 21.86 -9.20
CA ASN A 119 -0.53 21.88 -10.62
C ASN A 119 0.77 21.11 -10.96
N GLN A 120 0.91 19.89 -10.42
CA GLN A 120 2.13 19.08 -10.54
C GLN A 120 1.84 17.63 -10.95
N PRO A 121 2.77 16.94 -11.64
CA PRO A 121 2.55 15.56 -12.05
C PRO A 121 2.52 14.58 -10.86
N ILE A 122 1.55 13.65 -10.82
CA ILE A 122 1.39 12.61 -9.77
C ILE A 122 2.29 11.37 -9.99
N ILE A 123 3.32 11.54 -10.81
CA ILE A 123 4.22 10.47 -11.27
C ILE A 123 5.41 10.33 -10.33
N ARG A 124 5.71 11.39 -9.58
CA ARG A 124 6.77 11.45 -8.58
C ARG A 124 6.20 11.82 -7.21
N PRO A 125 6.83 11.38 -6.11
CA PRO A 125 6.47 11.87 -4.78
C PRO A 125 6.71 13.38 -4.69
N LEU A 126 5.94 14.07 -3.85
CA LEU A 126 6.10 15.50 -3.56
C LEU A 126 6.41 15.70 -2.07
N ILE A 127 7.17 16.74 -1.75
CA ILE A 127 7.34 17.19 -0.37
C ILE A 127 6.88 18.64 -0.36
N ILE A 128 5.84 18.94 0.41
CA ILE A 128 5.23 20.27 0.50
C ILE A 128 5.09 20.59 1.97
N ASN A 129 5.68 21.71 2.42
CA ASN A 129 5.67 22.12 3.83
C ASN A 129 6.09 20.99 4.78
N GLU A 130 7.21 20.32 4.48
CA GLU A 130 7.75 19.18 5.24
C GLU A 130 6.84 17.94 5.29
N VAL A 131 5.78 17.88 4.48
CA VAL A 131 4.89 16.72 4.39
C VAL A 131 5.17 15.94 3.11
N TYR A 132 5.38 14.64 3.24
CA TYR A 132 5.55 13.73 2.10
C TYR A 132 4.19 13.34 1.49
N TYR A 133 4.10 13.43 0.17
CA TYR A 133 2.94 13.02 -0.62
C TYR A 133 3.31 11.86 -1.55
N ILE A 134 2.76 10.68 -1.27
CA ILE A 134 2.96 9.47 -2.07
C ILE A 134 2.29 9.67 -3.43
N GLY A 135 3.08 9.49 -4.50
CA GLY A 135 2.70 9.83 -5.86
C GLY A 135 2.18 11.26 -5.99
N GLY A 136 2.60 12.18 -5.13
CA GLY A 136 2.15 13.57 -5.15
C GLY A 136 0.68 13.78 -4.79
N LYS A 137 -0.01 12.79 -4.21
CA LYS A 137 -1.44 12.88 -3.85
C LYS A 137 -1.77 12.44 -2.44
N ILE A 138 -1.29 11.27 -2.02
CA ILE A 138 -1.64 10.74 -0.70
C ILE A 138 -0.72 11.37 0.34
N ASN A 139 -1.29 12.22 1.19
CA ASN A 139 -0.60 12.77 2.36
C ASN A 139 -0.22 11.64 3.33
N ILE A 140 1.07 11.53 3.64
CA ILE A 140 1.59 10.46 4.51
C ILE A 140 1.02 10.52 5.93
N ASN A 141 0.67 11.71 6.44
CA ASN A 141 0.12 11.87 7.78
C ASN A 141 -1.31 11.34 7.88
N ASP A 142 -2.13 11.59 6.85
CA ASP A 142 -3.50 11.08 6.78
C ASP A 142 -3.48 9.55 6.70
N LEU A 143 -2.56 8.99 5.89
CA LEU A 143 -2.34 7.55 5.84
C LEU A 143 -1.93 6.99 7.21
N LYS A 144 -0.95 7.59 7.89
CA LYS A 144 -0.51 7.16 9.23
C LYS A 144 -1.66 7.09 10.22
N SER A 145 -2.54 8.09 10.23
CA SER A 145 -3.73 8.10 11.11
C SER A 145 -4.59 6.85 10.88
N ILE A 146 -4.86 6.51 9.62
CA ILE A 146 -5.65 5.33 9.27
C ILE A 146 -4.93 4.03 9.66
N LEU A 147 -3.61 3.96 9.51
CA LEU A 147 -2.82 2.78 9.88
C LEU A 147 -2.80 2.54 11.40
N GLU A 148 -2.78 3.59 12.21
CA GLU A 148 -2.87 3.46 13.68
C GLU A 148 -4.28 3.02 14.13
N GLU A 149 -5.33 3.48 13.45
CA GLU A 149 -6.68 2.95 13.68
C GLU A 149 -6.75 1.45 13.34
N LEU A 150 -6.24 1.05 12.18
CA LEU A 150 -6.18 -0.36 11.78
C LEU A 150 -5.39 -1.20 12.80
N LYS A 151 -4.25 -0.70 13.27
CA LYS A 151 -3.43 -1.38 14.27
C LYS A 151 -4.19 -1.56 15.58
N THR A 152 -4.99 -0.57 15.98
CA THR A 152 -5.87 -0.66 17.15
C THR A 152 -6.91 -1.77 16.99
N ILE A 153 -7.58 -1.85 15.83
CA ILE A 153 -8.56 -2.92 15.53
C ILE A 153 -7.89 -4.30 15.62
N LEU A 154 -6.73 -4.47 14.97
CA LEU A 154 -5.99 -5.74 14.97
C LEU A 154 -5.56 -6.17 16.38
N ASN A 155 -5.17 -5.22 17.22
CA ASN A 155 -4.77 -5.48 18.61
C ASN A 155 -5.97 -5.86 19.49
N ASN A 156 -7.08 -5.11 19.39
CA ASN A 156 -8.27 -5.32 20.23
C ASN A 156 -8.91 -6.68 19.99
N ASN A 157 -8.89 -7.15 18.73
CA ASN A 157 -9.49 -8.43 18.34
C ASN A 157 -8.51 -9.60 18.42
N ASN A 158 -7.35 -9.41 19.07
CA ASN A 158 -6.31 -10.43 19.24
C ASN A 158 -5.87 -11.09 17.93
N TYR A 159 -5.95 -10.38 16.81
CA TYR A 159 -5.41 -10.85 15.53
C TYR A 159 -3.87 -10.85 15.51
N ASN A 160 -3.23 -10.57 16.66
CA ASN A 160 -1.79 -10.58 16.88
C ASN A 160 -1.17 -11.94 16.59
N PHE A 161 -0.64 -12.12 15.38
CA PHE A 161 0.33 -13.15 15.14
C PHE A 161 1.67 -12.65 15.68
N LYS A 162 2.20 -13.30 16.73
CA LYS A 162 3.63 -13.16 17.03
C LYS A 162 4.37 -13.53 15.74
N PHE A 163 5.31 -12.70 15.33
CA PHE A 163 6.22 -12.95 14.21
C PHE A 163 7.11 -14.18 14.52
N GLU A 164 6.52 -15.37 14.55
CA GLU A 164 7.19 -16.63 14.23
C GLU A 164 7.08 -16.91 12.73
N ALA A 165 6.61 -15.92 11.94
CA ALA A 165 6.19 -16.06 10.54
C ALA A 165 7.29 -16.49 9.57
N ILE A 166 8.58 -16.37 9.92
CA ILE A 166 9.65 -17.01 9.15
C ILE A 166 9.53 -18.54 9.31
N SER A 167 9.38 -19.05 10.54
CA SER A 167 9.27 -20.49 10.78
C SER A 167 7.98 -21.12 10.24
N VAL A 168 6.87 -20.36 10.19
CA VAL A 168 5.59 -20.84 9.65
C VAL A 168 5.57 -20.84 8.12
N LEU A 169 6.16 -19.84 7.45
CA LEU A 169 6.34 -19.88 6.00
C LEU A 169 7.31 -20.99 5.59
N ASP A 170 8.39 -21.18 6.33
CA ASP A 170 9.35 -22.27 6.11
C ASP A 170 8.66 -23.63 6.28
N LYS A 171 7.88 -23.84 7.35
CA LYS A 171 7.08 -25.08 7.55
C LYS A 171 6.04 -25.31 6.45
N LEU A 172 5.31 -24.27 6.05
CA LEU A 172 4.30 -24.38 4.98
C LEU A 172 4.92 -24.61 3.60
N MET A 173 6.18 -24.23 3.40
CA MET A 173 6.95 -24.52 2.19
C MET A 173 7.55 -25.94 2.22
N GLU A 174 7.99 -26.43 3.38
CA GLU A 174 8.47 -27.80 3.56
C GLU A 174 7.34 -28.84 3.39
N GLU A 175 6.13 -28.56 3.91
CA GLU A 175 4.97 -29.44 3.79
C GLU A 175 4.42 -29.58 2.36
N ARG A 176 4.82 -28.72 1.42
CA ARG A 176 4.44 -28.83 -0.01
C ARG A 176 5.43 -29.64 -0.87
N ILE A 177 6.57 -30.03 -0.30
CA ILE A 177 7.64 -30.75 -1.01
C ILE A 177 7.75 -32.22 -0.54
N ALA A 178 7.02 -32.62 0.51
CA ALA A 178 6.89 -34.00 0.97
C ALA A 178 5.62 -34.67 0.44
#